data_AF-A0A7S0GST5-F1
#
_entry.id   AF-A0A7S0GST5-F1
#
_cell.length_a   1.000
_cell.length_b   1.000
_cell.length_c   1.000
_cell.angle_alpha   90.00
_cell.angle_beta   90.00
_cell.angle_gamma   90.00
#
_symmetry.space_group_name_H-M   'P 1'
#
loop_
_entity.id
_entity.type
_entity.pdbx_description
1 polymer ?
#
loop_
_entity_poly.entity_id
_entity_poly.type
_entity_poly.pdbx_seq_one_letter_code
_entity_poly.pdbx_strand_id
1 'polypeptide(L)'
;GVGRARGGLRTMMAAEMSNDEALRRVEHGGTIIIMDVPPGTEFGIDCTIFTVGEKFRGVKMVPPGLHLVLLGAAGNDVTRVAEFVRVAPADVHVRRWDPHTETFARGTGHDPEQTCRLQMGARRHDFDKATGAYPARAAEVWHRLTSHVTEDVLSRCGVPVGTRVAPGDPAAPLEACVRGGPEAAAAARERERADATPSRASADDSDEGNRLFSFDVPVAPSFGDAASRAPAGASPEEITALGHDPEARLRRAVAAAHGGDWRGFLGCNQTAFVLFLLLGSEPALAHWKATTALLCDAAVSCAAAFAPLYEAFTASFAAQLDRAAETLFEDEDLSAFPSEKKSAAASDASGGGQNFLRVALVALTGGLREALDALVENDTDGVSKAVCETARRGRLLEKWALAKFGVDVAAEREDAWKKTKNKNFPFDDADEDAPVVVELSEGTYARMDISSVSEEADVFVTETAESGEPGARMGWMVQ
;
A
#
# COMPACT_ATOMS: atom_id res chain seq x y z
N GLY A 1 31.52 41.23 -3.93
CA GLY A 1 30.36 41.11 -4.82
C GLY A 1 30.73 40.19 -5.97
N VAL A 2 30.16 39.00 -6.02
CA VAL A 2 30.32 38.03 -7.11
C VAL A 2 28.92 37.46 -7.41
N GLY A 3 28.62 37.42 -8.70
CA GLY A 3 27.27 37.40 -9.27
C GLY A 3 26.48 36.11 -9.09
N ARG A 4 25.18 36.32 -8.91
CA ARG A 4 24.10 35.35 -8.76
C ARG A 4 23.76 34.77 -10.14
N ALA A 5 24.06 33.50 -10.38
CA ALA A 5 23.61 32.79 -11.58
C ALA A 5 22.11 32.49 -11.47
N ARG A 6 21.30 33.16 -12.30
CA ARG A 6 19.90 32.80 -12.54
C ARG A 6 19.86 31.57 -13.44
N GLY A 7 19.55 30.41 -12.87
CA GLY A 7 19.19 29.21 -13.64
C GLY A 7 17.88 29.45 -14.38
N GLY A 8 17.94 29.44 -15.70
CA GLY A 8 16.78 29.65 -16.57
C GLY A 8 15.78 28.50 -16.47
N LEU A 9 14.51 28.84 -16.28
CA LEU A 9 13.39 27.96 -16.60
C LEU A 9 13.50 27.55 -18.07
N ARG A 10 13.77 26.26 -18.33
CA ARG A 10 13.48 25.66 -19.62
C ARG A 10 11.97 25.54 -19.75
N THR A 11 11.36 26.48 -20.46
CA THR A 11 10.05 26.29 -21.08
C THR A 11 10.13 25.06 -21.98
N MET A 12 9.68 23.91 -21.49
CA MET A 12 9.53 22.71 -22.32
C MET A 12 8.42 22.98 -23.32
N MET A 13 8.79 23.11 -24.60
CA MET A 13 7.83 23.14 -25.70
C MET A 13 6.96 21.89 -25.64
N ALA A 14 5.64 22.10 -25.70
CA ALA A 14 4.68 21.04 -26.00
C ALA A 14 5.13 20.38 -27.31
N ALA A 15 5.42 19.08 -27.29
CA ALA A 15 5.68 18.35 -28.53
C ALA A 15 4.44 18.47 -29.43
N GLU A 16 4.62 19.03 -30.63
CA GLU A 16 3.53 19.19 -31.59
C GLU A 16 3.02 17.80 -32.00
N MET A 17 1.77 17.51 -31.66
CA MET A 17 1.06 16.29 -32.03
C MET A 17 0.81 16.30 -33.54
N SER A 18 1.08 15.19 -34.24
CA SER A 18 0.79 15.10 -35.66
C SER A 18 -0.72 15.16 -35.91
N ASN A 19 -1.15 15.70 -37.06
CA ASN A 19 -2.58 15.80 -37.41
C ASN A 19 -3.25 14.42 -37.48
N ASP A 20 -2.55 13.40 -37.98
CA ASP A 20 -3.06 12.02 -38.07
C ASP A 20 -3.26 11.40 -36.67
N GLU A 21 -2.34 11.67 -35.75
CA GLU A 21 -2.47 11.24 -34.36
C GLU A 21 -3.63 11.95 -33.66
N ALA A 22 -3.80 13.25 -33.90
CA ALA A 22 -4.91 14.03 -33.37
C ALA A 22 -6.25 13.50 -33.87
N LEU A 23 -6.38 13.22 -35.18
CA LEU A 23 -7.58 12.64 -35.77
C LEU A 23 -7.90 11.27 -35.17
N ARG A 24 -6.91 10.37 -35.09
CA ARG A 24 -7.09 9.05 -34.50
C ARG A 24 -7.58 9.14 -33.05
N ARG A 25 -7.00 10.05 -32.26
CA ARG A 25 -7.36 10.27 -30.86
C ARG A 25 -8.76 10.86 -30.69
N VAL A 26 -9.22 11.70 -31.63
CA VAL A 26 -10.59 12.23 -31.64
C VAL A 26 -11.59 11.13 -32.00
N GLU A 27 -11.26 10.28 -32.98
CA GLU A 27 -12.14 9.21 -33.45
C GLU A 27 -12.28 8.05 -32.46
N HIS A 28 -11.18 7.67 -31.81
CA HIS A 28 -11.15 6.47 -30.95
C HIS A 28 -11.14 6.81 -29.45
N GLY A 29 -10.75 8.03 -29.09
CA GLY A 29 -10.71 8.46 -27.70
C GLY A 29 -12.09 8.79 -27.16
N GLY A 30 -12.29 8.54 -25.87
CA GLY A 30 -13.48 8.97 -25.16
C GLY A 30 -13.46 10.45 -24.78
N THR A 31 -14.61 10.91 -24.30
CA THR A 31 -14.79 12.25 -23.75
C THR A 31 -15.41 12.15 -22.36
N ILE A 32 -14.85 12.86 -21.39
CA ILE A 32 -15.42 13.01 -20.06
C ILE A 32 -15.92 14.45 -19.96
N ILE A 33 -17.24 14.61 -19.90
CA ILE A 33 -17.91 15.89 -19.70
C ILE A 33 -18.21 16.04 -18.22
N ILE A 34 -17.86 17.19 -17.67
CA ILE A 34 -18.26 17.59 -16.32
C ILE A 34 -18.88 18.98 -16.33
N MET A 35 -20.14 19.04 -15.90
CA MET A 35 -20.94 20.25 -15.89
C MET A 35 -20.91 20.94 -14.53
N ASP A 36 -21.14 22.25 -14.54
CA ASP A 36 -21.33 23.10 -13.36
C ASP A 36 -20.15 23.16 -12.38
N VAL A 37 -18.93 22.81 -12.82
CA VAL A 37 -17.73 22.95 -11.99
C VAL A 37 -17.40 24.44 -11.80
N PRO A 38 -17.28 24.94 -10.55
CA PRO A 38 -16.96 26.33 -10.33
C PRO A 38 -15.54 26.68 -10.76
N PRO A 39 -15.28 27.92 -11.24
CA PRO A 39 -13.93 28.36 -11.58
C PRO A 39 -13.01 28.31 -10.35
N GLY A 40 -11.77 27.88 -10.55
CA GLY A 40 -10.80 27.74 -9.47
C GLY A 40 -10.78 26.36 -8.81
N THR A 41 -11.77 25.49 -9.05
CA THR A 41 -11.74 24.08 -8.59
C THR A 41 -10.59 23.31 -9.25
N GLU A 42 -9.99 22.37 -8.53
CA GLU A 42 -9.06 21.41 -9.11
C GLU A 42 -9.83 20.29 -9.78
N PHE A 43 -9.55 20.08 -11.06
CA PHE A 43 -9.96 18.88 -11.79
C PHE A 43 -8.72 18.12 -12.18
N GLY A 44 -8.67 16.83 -11.85
CA GLY A 44 -7.60 15.96 -12.30
C GLY A 44 -8.11 14.77 -13.10
N ILE A 45 -7.24 14.32 -14.00
CA ILE A 45 -7.40 13.08 -14.73
C ILE A 45 -6.06 12.34 -14.71
N ASP A 46 -6.10 11.12 -14.19
CA ASP A 46 -4.94 10.28 -13.93
C ASP A 46 -3.88 11.04 -13.11
N CYS A 47 -2.66 11.19 -13.64
CA CYS A 47 -1.56 11.88 -12.95
C CYS A 47 -1.48 13.39 -13.24
N THR A 48 -2.52 14.00 -13.85
CA THR A 48 -2.49 15.42 -14.21
C THR A 48 -3.63 16.17 -13.54
N ILE A 49 -3.29 17.24 -12.81
CA ILE A 49 -4.23 18.11 -12.10
C ILE A 49 -4.21 19.49 -12.74
N PHE A 50 -5.40 20.06 -12.95
CA PHE A 50 -5.61 21.37 -13.56
C PHE A 50 -6.50 22.22 -12.66
N THR A 51 -6.24 23.53 -12.64
CA THR A 51 -7.21 24.50 -12.13
C THR A 51 -8.20 24.85 -13.24
N VAL A 52 -9.49 24.63 -13.00
CA VAL A 52 -10.52 24.86 -14.04
C VAL A 52 -10.87 26.33 -14.19
N GLY A 53 -11.08 26.76 -15.44
CA GLY A 53 -11.60 28.09 -15.77
C GLY A 53 -13.10 28.07 -16.08
N GLU A 54 -13.71 29.25 -16.23
CA GLU A 54 -15.16 29.43 -16.42
C GLU A 54 -15.79 28.61 -17.57
N LYS A 55 -15.02 28.39 -18.65
CA LYS A 55 -15.47 27.69 -19.85
C LYS A 55 -15.18 26.19 -19.83
N PHE A 56 -14.53 25.68 -18.79
CA PHE A 56 -14.17 24.27 -18.72
C PHE A 56 -15.43 23.41 -18.61
N ARG A 57 -15.52 22.37 -19.46
CA ARG A 57 -16.61 21.39 -19.48
C ARG A 57 -16.10 19.95 -19.57
N GLY A 58 -14.80 19.71 -19.38
CA GLY A 58 -14.24 18.36 -19.34
C GLY A 58 -13.01 18.14 -20.23
N VAL A 59 -12.74 16.88 -20.55
CA VAL A 59 -11.55 16.42 -21.28
C VAL A 59 -11.96 15.49 -22.42
N LYS A 60 -11.34 15.67 -23.59
CA LYS A 60 -11.52 14.86 -24.80
C LYS A 60 -10.24 14.12 -25.17
N MET A 61 -10.36 13.17 -26.12
CA MET A 61 -9.26 12.33 -26.58
C MET A 61 -8.69 11.42 -25.48
N VAL A 62 -9.54 11.03 -24.52
CA VAL A 62 -9.16 10.14 -23.43
C VAL A 62 -8.93 8.74 -24.02
N PRO A 63 -7.77 8.11 -23.82
CA PRO A 63 -7.53 6.76 -24.33
C PRO A 63 -8.59 5.77 -23.82
N PRO A 64 -8.94 4.72 -24.58
CA PRO A 64 -9.77 3.65 -24.04
C PRO A 64 -9.04 2.92 -22.90
N GLY A 65 -9.71 2.72 -21.77
CA GLY A 65 -9.08 2.12 -20.60
C GLY A 65 -9.69 2.55 -19.27
N LEU A 66 -9.02 2.18 -18.19
CA LEU A 66 -9.33 2.67 -16.84
C LEU A 66 -8.69 4.05 -16.67
N HIS A 67 -9.42 4.98 -16.07
CA HIS A 67 -8.95 6.32 -15.70
C HIS A 67 -9.43 6.68 -14.30
N LEU A 68 -8.73 7.61 -13.66
CA LEU A 68 -9.15 8.19 -12.39
C LEU A 68 -9.44 9.67 -12.59
N VAL A 69 -10.67 10.10 -12.37
CA VAL A 69 -11.03 11.52 -12.36
C VAL A 69 -11.14 12.00 -10.93
N LEU A 70 -10.72 13.23 -10.66
CA LEU A 70 -10.76 13.83 -9.33
C LEU A 70 -11.27 15.26 -9.36
N LEU A 71 -11.91 15.66 -8.27
CA LEU A 71 -12.30 17.03 -7.96
C LEU A 71 -11.81 17.38 -6.56
N GLY A 72 -11.33 18.59 -6.37
CA GLY A 72 -10.93 19.10 -5.06
C GLY A 72 -10.92 20.63 -5.01
N ALA A 73 -10.83 21.17 -3.81
CA ALA A 73 -10.60 22.60 -3.62
C ALA A 73 -9.17 22.97 -4.04
N ALA A 74 -8.99 24.22 -4.50
CA ALA A 74 -7.69 24.74 -4.91
C ALA A 74 -6.64 24.61 -3.80
N GLY A 75 -5.55 23.92 -4.08
CA GLY A 75 -4.40 23.80 -3.18
C GLY A 75 -4.66 22.95 -1.93
N ASN A 76 -5.71 22.14 -1.90
CA ASN A 76 -6.02 21.27 -0.75
C ASN A 76 -6.30 19.82 -1.16
N ASP A 77 -5.25 19.01 -1.11
CA ASP A 77 -5.25 17.58 -1.42
C ASP A 77 -6.22 16.77 -0.54
N VAL A 78 -6.47 17.21 0.71
CA VAL A 78 -7.34 16.53 1.68
C VAL A 78 -8.82 16.60 1.29
N THR A 79 -9.19 17.56 0.43
CA THR A 79 -10.57 17.73 -0.05
C THR A 79 -10.86 16.94 -1.33
N ARG A 80 -9.86 16.25 -1.88
CA ARG A 80 -10.02 15.57 -3.16
C ARG A 80 -10.93 14.36 -3.02
N VAL A 81 -11.93 14.30 -3.89
CA VAL A 81 -12.75 13.12 -4.12
C VAL A 81 -12.47 12.63 -5.53
N ALA A 82 -12.33 11.33 -5.70
CA ALA A 82 -12.05 10.73 -7.00
C ALA A 82 -13.08 9.68 -7.40
N GLU A 83 -13.13 9.35 -8.68
CA GLU A 83 -13.97 8.30 -9.23
C GLU A 83 -13.18 7.55 -10.29
N PHE A 84 -13.09 6.22 -10.16
CA PHE A 84 -12.58 5.39 -11.24
C PHE A 84 -13.64 5.29 -12.34
N VAL A 85 -13.23 5.54 -13.57
CA VAL A 85 -14.07 5.44 -14.76
C VAL A 85 -13.43 4.53 -15.79
N ARG A 86 -14.22 3.67 -16.43
CA ARG A 86 -13.76 2.88 -17.58
C ARG A 86 -14.31 3.48 -18.86
N VAL A 87 -13.41 3.93 -19.73
CA VAL A 87 -13.72 4.60 -20.99
C VAL A 87 -13.62 3.58 -22.12
N ALA A 88 -14.73 3.32 -22.81
CA ALA A 88 -14.73 2.53 -24.05
C ALA A 88 -14.32 3.40 -25.26
N PRO A 89 -13.97 2.79 -26.41
CA PRO A 89 -13.68 3.57 -27.62
C PRO A 89 -14.85 4.48 -28.02
N ALA A 90 -14.55 5.77 -28.26
CA ALA A 90 -15.55 6.80 -28.57
C ALA A 90 -16.69 6.93 -27.54
N ASP A 91 -16.43 6.59 -26.28
CA ASP A 91 -17.39 6.68 -25.19
C ASP A 91 -17.51 8.11 -24.64
N VAL A 92 -18.66 8.45 -24.06
CA VAL A 92 -18.90 9.76 -23.46
C VAL A 92 -19.45 9.60 -22.05
N HIS A 93 -18.61 9.92 -21.07
CA HIS A 93 -18.99 9.99 -19.66
C HIS A 93 -19.51 11.38 -19.34
N VAL A 94 -20.65 11.46 -18.66
CA VAL A 94 -21.24 12.73 -18.22
C VAL A 94 -21.32 12.72 -16.70
N ARG A 95 -20.78 13.77 -16.09
CA ARG A 95 -20.86 14.06 -14.66
C ARG A 95 -21.31 15.51 -14.46
N ARG A 96 -21.81 15.79 -13.27
CA ARG A 96 -22.14 17.13 -12.80
C ARG A 96 -21.46 17.36 -11.47
N TRP A 97 -21.00 18.57 -11.23
CA TRP A 97 -20.59 18.99 -9.89
C TRP A 97 -21.82 19.30 -9.04
N ASP A 98 -21.81 18.84 -7.79
CA ASP A 98 -22.87 19.06 -6.82
C ASP A 98 -22.44 20.16 -5.81
N PRO A 99 -23.15 21.30 -5.75
CA PRO A 99 -22.86 22.37 -4.81
C PRO A 99 -23.07 22.01 -3.35
N HIS A 100 -23.84 20.98 -3.04
CA HIS A 100 -24.11 20.61 -1.65
C HIS A 100 -22.97 19.79 -1.04
N THR A 101 -22.44 18.85 -1.82
CA THR A 101 -21.35 17.96 -1.41
C THR A 101 -19.98 18.44 -1.88
N GLU A 102 -19.93 19.53 -2.65
CA GLU A 102 -18.75 20.11 -3.30
C GLU A 102 -17.94 19.09 -4.13
N THR A 103 -18.60 18.03 -4.61
CA THR A 103 -17.96 16.92 -5.35
C THR A 103 -18.82 16.45 -6.53
N PHE A 104 -18.50 15.29 -7.11
CA PHE A 104 -19.30 14.65 -8.15
C PHE A 104 -20.72 14.38 -7.63
N ALA A 105 -21.72 14.82 -8.39
CA ALA A 105 -23.11 14.47 -8.15
C ALA A 105 -23.32 12.95 -8.31
N ARG A 106 -24.35 12.42 -7.64
CA ARG A 106 -24.70 11.00 -7.74
C ARG A 106 -25.02 10.60 -9.18
N GLY A 107 -24.45 9.48 -9.62
CA GLY A 107 -24.59 9.01 -10.99
C GLY A 107 -24.05 10.02 -11.99
N THR A 108 -24.90 10.51 -12.90
CA THR A 108 -24.52 11.58 -13.83
C THR A 108 -24.82 12.98 -13.30
N GLY A 109 -25.63 13.11 -12.24
CA GLY A 109 -26.16 14.39 -11.75
C GLY A 109 -27.20 15.06 -12.66
N HIS A 110 -27.65 14.36 -13.71
CA HIS A 110 -28.63 14.82 -14.68
C HIS A 110 -29.70 13.77 -14.89
N ASP A 111 -30.89 14.18 -15.35
CA ASP A 111 -31.89 13.24 -15.83
C ASP A 111 -31.40 12.49 -17.10
N PRO A 112 -31.99 11.33 -17.43
CA PRO A 112 -31.54 10.53 -18.57
C PRO A 112 -31.62 11.27 -19.93
N GLU A 113 -32.60 12.15 -20.12
CA GLU A 113 -32.76 12.90 -21.37
C GLU A 113 -31.66 13.96 -21.52
N GLN A 114 -31.38 14.72 -20.47
CA GLN A 114 -30.27 15.68 -20.45
C GLN A 114 -28.92 14.97 -20.62
N THR A 115 -28.73 13.82 -19.95
CA THR A 115 -27.51 13.00 -20.11
C THR A 115 -27.33 12.60 -21.59
N CYS A 116 -28.38 12.07 -22.23
CA CYS A 116 -28.35 11.69 -23.64
C CYS A 116 -28.04 12.89 -24.55
N ARG A 117 -28.66 14.06 -24.31
CA ARG A 117 -28.40 15.28 -25.07
C ARG A 117 -26.94 15.74 -24.98
N LEU A 118 -26.35 15.71 -23.79
CA LEU A 118 -24.95 16.05 -23.56
C LEU A 118 -24.01 15.07 -24.27
N GLN A 119 -24.30 13.76 -24.19
CA GLN A 119 -23.53 12.74 -24.91
C GLN A 119 -23.57 12.94 -26.42
N MET A 120 -24.76 13.21 -26.98
CA MET A 120 -24.92 13.50 -28.40
C MET A 120 -24.19 14.78 -28.81
N GLY A 121 -24.18 15.82 -27.97
CA GLY A 121 -23.44 17.05 -28.24
C GLY A 121 -21.93 16.84 -28.23
N ALA A 122 -21.40 16.05 -27.29
CA ALA A 122 -20.00 15.68 -27.26
C ALA A 122 -19.58 14.91 -28.53
N ARG A 123 -20.40 13.95 -28.98
CA ARG A 123 -20.18 13.20 -30.23
C ARG A 123 -20.21 14.07 -31.49
N ARG A 124 -20.92 15.21 -31.44
CA ARG A 124 -20.96 16.21 -32.53
C ARG A 124 -19.88 17.29 -32.41
N HIS A 125 -19.00 17.19 -31.41
CA HIS A 125 -17.96 18.18 -31.13
C HIS A 125 -18.50 19.56 -30.69
N ASP A 126 -19.72 19.62 -30.15
CA ASP A 126 -20.34 20.87 -29.67
C ASP A 126 -19.51 21.50 -28.51
N PHE A 127 -18.75 20.69 -27.77
CA PHE A 127 -17.93 21.08 -26.63
C PHE A 127 -16.44 21.27 -26.94
N ASP A 128 -16.05 21.31 -28.22
CA ASP A 128 -14.64 21.26 -28.61
C ASP A 128 -13.79 22.41 -28.07
N LYS A 129 -14.40 23.60 -27.91
CA LYS A 129 -13.76 24.80 -27.35
C LYS A 129 -13.77 24.84 -25.83
N ALA A 130 -14.58 23.99 -25.19
CA ALA A 130 -14.80 23.93 -23.75
C ALA A 130 -14.12 22.72 -23.10
N THR A 131 -13.56 21.81 -23.90
CA THR A 131 -12.89 20.60 -23.44
C THR A 131 -11.39 20.67 -23.68
N GLY A 132 -10.61 20.26 -22.68
CA GLY A 132 -9.16 20.11 -22.78
C GLY A 132 -8.78 18.83 -23.52
N ALA A 133 -7.64 18.84 -24.21
CA ALA A 133 -7.05 17.62 -24.75
C ALA A 133 -6.44 16.77 -23.63
N TYR A 134 -6.69 15.46 -23.63
CA TYR A 134 -6.02 14.54 -22.72
C TYR A 134 -4.49 14.61 -22.90
N PRO A 135 -3.69 14.79 -21.83
CA PRO A 135 -2.23 14.89 -21.95
C PRO A 135 -1.60 13.58 -22.42
N ALA A 136 -1.10 13.55 -23.66
CA ALA A 136 -0.55 12.34 -24.29
C ALA A 136 0.49 11.60 -23.42
N ARG A 137 1.40 12.33 -22.77
CA ARG A 137 2.44 11.75 -21.92
C ARG A 137 1.90 11.14 -20.62
N ALA A 138 0.73 11.60 -20.15
CA ALA A 138 0.10 11.06 -18.95
C ALA A 138 -0.42 9.64 -19.18
N ALA A 139 -0.83 9.29 -20.41
CA ALA A 139 -1.35 7.96 -20.73
C ALA A 139 -0.32 6.86 -20.46
N GLU A 140 0.93 7.07 -20.90
CA GLU A 140 1.99 6.08 -20.71
C GLU A 140 2.35 5.89 -19.24
N VAL A 141 2.42 7.00 -18.49
CA VAL A 141 2.69 6.98 -17.05
C VAL A 141 1.56 6.26 -16.32
N TRP A 142 0.31 6.62 -16.62
CA TRP A 142 -0.87 6.03 -16.02
C TRP A 142 -0.95 4.53 -16.29
N HIS A 143 -0.70 4.11 -17.53
CA HIS A 143 -0.68 2.70 -17.88
C HIS A 143 0.35 1.90 -17.08
N ARG A 144 1.56 2.45 -16.88
CA ARG A 144 2.59 1.80 -16.05
C ARG A 144 2.21 1.70 -14.57
N LEU A 145 1.44 2.67 -14.05
CA LEU A 145 0.97 2.69 -12.67
C LEU A 145 -0.24 1.78 -12.43
N THR A 146 -1.00 1.44 -13.48
CA THR A 146 -2.30 0.74 -13.36
C THR A 146 -2.40 -0.54 -14.19
N SER A 147 -1.26 -1.09 -14.62
CA SER A 147 -1.20 -2.24 -15.55
C SER A 147 -1.92 -3.51 -15.05
N HIS A 148 -2.12 -3.65 -13.75
CA HIS A 148 -2.81 -4.77 -13.10
C HIS A 148 -4.08 -4.36 -12.35
N VAL A 149 -4.53 -3.11 -12.50
CA VAL A 149 -5.77 -2.63 -11.88
C VAL A 149 -6.97 -3.03 -12.73
N THR A 150 -7.75 -3.99 -12.24
CA THR A 150 -8.98 -4.49 -12.87
C THR A 150 -10.21 -4.06 -12.07
N GLU A 151 -11.41 -4.23 -12.65
CA GLU A 151 -12.65 -3.92 -11.92
C GLU A 151 -12.87 -4.84 -10.71
N ASP A 152 -12.43 -6.10 -10.78
CA ASP A 152 -12.45 -7.03 -9.66
C ASP A 152 -11.52 -6.57 -8.53
N VAL A 153 -10.30 -6.14 -8.87
CA VAL A 153 -9.35 -5.53 -7.91
C VAL A 153 -9.97 -4.31 -7.24
N LEU A 154 -10.54 -3.39 -8.02
CA LEU A 154 -11.18 -2.19 -7.50
C LEU A 154 -12.36 -2.51 -6.56
N SER A 155 -13.18 -3.49 -6.93
CA SER A 155 -14.31 -3.94 -6.12
C SER A 155 -13.84 -4.50 -4.77
N ARG A 156 -12.75 -5.27 -4.76
CA ARG A 156 -12.14 -5.81 -3.52
C ARG A 156 -11.50 -4.73 -2.67
N CYS A 157 -10.96 -3.67 -3.27
CA CYS A 157 -10.46 -2.49 -2.58
C CYS A 157 -11.58 -1.59 -2.03
N GLY A 158 -12.85 -1.98 -2.16
CA GLY A 158 -14.01 -1.18 -1.72
C GLY A 158 -14.28 0.04 -2.59
N VAL A 159 -13.69 0.13 -3.78
CA VAL A 159 -13.77 1.28 -4.68
C VAL A 159 -14.16 0.88 -6.11
N PRO A 160 -15.30 0.19 -6.31
CA PRO A 160 -15.71 -0.22 -7.65
C PRO A 160 -15.90 1.01 -8.57
N VAL A 161 -15.76 0.79 -9.88
CA VAL A 161 -15.89 1.84 -10.90
C VAL A 161 -17.23 2.58 -10.71
N GLY A 162 -17.19 3.90 -10.77
CA GLY A 162 -18.36 4.74 -10.50
C GLY A 162 -18.54 5.18 -9.04
N THR A 163 -17.74 4.65 -8.11
CA THR A 163 -17.82 5.02 -6.69
C THR A 163 -17.01 6.28 -6.41
N ARG A 164 -17.60 7.20 -5.65
CA ARG A 164 -16.90 8.38 -5.14
C ARG A 164 -15.98 7.97 -3.98
N VAL A 165 -14.68 8.15 -4.16
CA VAL A 165 -13.62 7.75 -3.23
C VAL A 165 -13.10 8.99 -2.51
N ALA A 166 -13.04 8.91 -1.18
CA ALA A 166 -12.43 9.93 -0.33
C ALA A 166 -11.04 9.48 0.17
N PRO A 167 -10.20 10.41 0.68
CA PRO A 167 -8.91 10.06 1.27
C PRO A 167 -9.05 9.10 2.47
N GLY A 168 -10.14 9.21 3.24
CA GLY A 168 -10.39 8.45 4.47
C GLY A 168 -9.97 9.21 5.73
N ASP A 169 -10.45 8.76 6.91
CA ASP A 169 -10.13 9.35 8.22
C ASP A 169 -8.87 8.68 8.82
N PRO A 170 -7.83 9.44 9.21
CA PRO A 170 -6.65 8.92 9.94
C PRO A 170 -7.00 8.17 11.24
N ALA A 171 -8.11 8.54 11.89
CA ALA A 171 -8.53 7.98 13.17
C ALA A 171 -9.41 6.74 13.02
N ALA A 172 -9.76 6.32 11.79
CA ALA A 172 -10.38 5.02 11.56
C ALA A 172 -9.27 3.97 11.52
N PRO A 173 -9.19 3.06 12.52
CA PRO A 173 -8.16 2.03 12.50
C PRO A 173 -8.19 1.26 11.17
N LEU A 174 -7.03 0.90 10.63
CA LEU A 174 -6.93 -0.11 9.56
C LEU A 174 -7.76 -1.37 9.89
N GLU A 175 -7.88 -1.68 11.19
CA GLU A 175 -8.70 -2.74 11.79
C GLU A 175 -10.21 -2.42 11.90
N ALA A 176 -10.63 -1.16 11.86
CA ALA A 176 -12.05 -0.78 11.90
C ALA A 176 -12.74 -0.92 10.54
N CYS A 177 -11.97 -0.95 9.45
CA CYS A 177 -12.45 -1.38 8.13
C CYS A 177 -12.70 -2.90 8.06
N VAL A 178 -12.14 -3.70 8.99
CA VAL A 178 -12.35 -5.15 9.11
C VAL A 178 -13.67 -5.50 9.82
N ARG A 179 -14.31 -4.55 10.52
CA ARG A 179 -15.72 -4.68 10.98
C ARG A 179 -16.75 -4.48 9.86
N GLY A 180 -16.33 -4.75 8.63
CA GLY A 180 -17.07 -4.54 7.40
C GLY A 180 -16.68 -5.52 6.31
N GLY A 181 -16.30 -6.77 6.64
CA GLY A 181 -16.28 -7.81 5.62
C GLY A 181 -17.63 -7.87 4.86
N PRO A 182 -17.71 -8.49 3.67
CA PRO A 182 -18.99 -8.65 2.96
C PRO A 182 -20.07 -9.30 3.84
N GLU A 183 -19.65 -10.08 4.84
CA GLU A 183 -20.49 -10.70 5.87
C GLU A 183 -20.98 -9.71 6.94
N ALA A 184 -20.21 -8.69 7.34
CA ALA A 184 -20.66 -7.64 8.25
C ALA A 184 -21.61 -6.64 7.54
N ALA A 185 -21.40 -6.40 6.24
CA ALA A 185 -22.38 -5.71 5.39
C ALA A 185 -23.68 -6.51 5.21
N ALA A 186 -23.59 -7.85 5.17
CA ALA A 186 -24.76 -8.74 5.16
C ALA A 186 -25.46 -8.82 6.53
N ALA A 187 -24.70 -8.87 7.64
CA ALA A 187 -25.23 -8.91 9.00
C ALA A 187 -25.87 -7.57 9.43
N ALA A 188 -25.37 -6.44 8.93
CA ALA A 188 -26.04 -5.13 9.05
C ALA A 188 -27.40 -5.15 8.35
N ARG A 189 -27.48 -5.72 7.13
CA ARG A 189 -28.74 -5.92 6.38
C ARG A 189 -29.71 -6.89 7.09
N GLU A 190 -29.20 -7.90 7.79
CA GLU A 190 -30.01 -8.87 8.52
C GLU A 190 -30.54 -8.31 9.85
N ARG A 191 -29.75 -7.50 10.57
CA ARG A 191 -30.21 -6.76 11.76
C ARG A 191 -31.26 -5.69 11.42
N GLU A 192 -31.10 -5.00 10.29
CA GLU A 192 -32.12 -4.05 9.78
C GLU A 192 -33.45 -4.75 9.43
N ARG A 193 -33.41 -6.02 9.00
CA ARG A 193 -34.60 -6.81 8.69
C ARG A 193 -35.37 -7.26 9.95
N ALA A 194 -34.67 -7.37 11.09
CA ALA A 194 -35.25 -7.80 12.36
C ALA A 194 -35.94 -6.65 13.11
N ASP A 195 -35.55 -5.39 12.87
CA ASP A 195 -36.05 -4.22 13.60
C ASP A 195 -37.25 -3.52 12.92
N ALA A 196 -37.68 -4.01 11.75
CA ALA A 196 -38.81 -3.49 10.99
C ALA A 196 -40.16 -4.04 11.51
N THR A 197 -40.66 -3.49 12.63
CA THR A 197 -42.06 -3.66 13.05
C THR A 197 -42.88 -2.41 12.65
N PRO A 198 -44.00 -2.53 11.91
CA PRO A 198 -44.66 -1.36 11.32
C PRO A 198 -45.69 -0.73 12.28
N SER A 199 -45.56 0.57 12.54
CA SER A 199 -46.66 1.40 13.06
C SER A 199 -47.30 2.17 11.91
N ARG A 200 -48.63 2.06 11.83
CA ARG A 200 -49.50 2.52 10.74
C ARG A 200 -49.70 4.03 10.75
N ALA A 201 -49.48 4.69 9.62
CA ALA A 201 -50.24 5.88 9.23
C ALA A 201 -50.24 6.10 7.70
N SER A 202 -51.45 5.98 7.12
CA SER A 202 -51.97 6.57 5.88
C SER A 202 -51.16 6.52 4.59
N ALA A 203 -51.70 5.73 3.66
CA ALA A 203 -51.48 5.76 2.23
C ALA A 203 -51.81 7.14 1.62
N ASP A 204 -50.87 7.70 0.86
CA ASP A 204 -51.11 7.99 -0.55
C ASP A 204 -49.78 8.25 -1.28
N ASP A 205 -49.79 7.91 -2.56
CA ASP A 205 -48.79 8.12 -3.60
C ASP A 205 -47.66 7.09 -3.80
N SER A 206 -47.71 6.51 -5.00
CA SER A 206 -46.93 5.39 -5.51
C SER A 206 -45.52 5.82 -5.93
N ASP A 207 -44.52 5.42 -5.15
CA ASP A 207 -43.11 5.42 -5.55
C ASP A 207 -42.38 4.25 -4.85
N GLU A 208 -42.76 3.03 -5.23
CA GLU A 208 -42.10 1.81 -4.78
C GLU A 208 -40.77 1.63 -5.53
N GLY A 209 -39.67 2.05 -4.91
CA GLY A 209 -38.37 1.64 -5.41
C GLY A 209 -37.11 2.30 -4.87
N ASN A 210 -37.11 3.20 -3.88
CA ASN A 210 -35.82 3.70 -3.36
C ASN A 210 -35.88 4.43 -2.02
N ARG A 211 -36.24 3.74 -0.93
CA ARG A 211 -36.08 4.29 0.43
C ARG A 211 -35.33 3.33 1.35
N LEU A 212 -34.11 2.98 0.95
CA LEU A 212 -33.03 2.72 1.92
C LEU A 212 -32.14 3.96 1.94
N PHE A 213 -32.09 4.65 3.07
CA PHE A 213 -31.18 5.77 3.32
C PHE A 213 -29.75 5.24 3.44
N SER A 214 -29.13 4.87 2.31
CA SER A 214 -27.68 4.93 2.16
C SER A 214 -27.32 6.41 2.14
N PHE A 215 -26.71 6.91 3.22
CA PHE A 215 -26.11 8.24 3.20
C PHE A 215 -25.13 8.29 2.02
N ASP A 216 -25.38 9.21 1.10
CA ASP A 216 -24.67 9.38 -0.17
C ASP A 216 -23.30 10.03 0.07
N VAL A 217 -22.42 9.29 0.75
CA VAL A 217 -21.13 9.76 1.27
C VAL A 217 -19.98 9.10 0.49
N PRO A 218 -18.98 9.87 0.05
CA PRO A 218 -17.74 9.32 -0.49
C PRO A 218 -17.11 8.26 0.42
N VAL A 219 -16.67 7.15 -0.15
CA VAL A 219 -16.19 5.96 0.59
C VAL A 219 -14.67 5.99 0.68
N ALA A 220 -14.11 5.63 1.84
CA ALA A 220 -12.68 5.41 1.99
C ALA A 220 -12.28 4.03 1.42
N PRO A 221 -11.12 3.90 0.76
CA PRO A 221 -10.69 2.62 0.24
C PRO A 221 -10.42 1.64 1.38
N SER A 222 -10.83 0.38 1.18
CA SER A 222 -10.64 -0.69 2.15
C SER A 222 -9.75 -1.76 1.53
N PHE A 223 -8.52 -1.84 2.05
CA PHE A 223 -7.58 -2.88 1.66
C PHE A 223 -7.54 -3.92 2.76
N GLY A 224 -7.89 -5.17 2.45
CA GLY A 224 -7.91 -6.25 3.44
C GLY A 224 -6.56 -6.49 4.12
N ASP A 225 -6.54 -7.42 5.05
CA ASP A 225 -5.40 -7.77 5.92
C ASP A 225 -4.36 -8.70 5.27
N ALA A 226 -4.42 -8.89 3.94
CA ALA A 226 -3.66 -9.92 3.24
C ALA A 226 -2.13 -9.78 3.45
N ALA A 227 -1.63 -8.55 3.53
CA ALA A 227 -0.21 -8.25 3.77
C ALA A 227 0.14 -8.03 5.26
N SER A 228 -0.84 -8.11 6.17
CA SER A 228 -0.61 -7.94 7.60
C SER A 228 0.25 -9.07 8.16
N ARG A 229 1.12 -8.73 9.12
CA ARG A 229 1.83 -9.72 9.96
C ARG A 229 0.88 -10.39 10.95
N ALA A 230 -0.20 -9.70 11.31
CA ALA A 230 -1.25 -10.18 12.19
C ALA A 230 -2.59 -10.11 11.46
N PRO A 231 -2.92 -11.10 10.63
CA PRO A 231 -4.20 -11.13 9.96
C PRO A 231 -5.34 -11.41 10.93
N ALA A 232 -6.54 -10.97 10.57
CA ALA A 232 -7.75 -11.13 11.35
C ALA A 232 -8.05 -12.62 11.57
N GLY A 233 -8.22 -12.99 12.83
CA GLY A 233 -8.50 -14.36 13.23
C GLY A 233 -7.27 -15.28 13.31
N ALA A 234 -6.06 -14.77 13.08
CA ALA A 234 -4.84 -15.56 13.26
C ALA A 234 -4.54 -15.79 14.75
N SER A 235 -4.06 -16.99 15.08
CA SER A 235 -3.61 -17.31 16.43
C SER A 235 -2.27 -16.61 16.74
N PRO A 236 -1.93 -16.34 18.02
CA PRO A 236 -0.62 -15.78 18.38
C PRO A 236 0.57 -16.60 17.84
N GLU A 237 0.42 -17.92 17.75
CA GLU A 237 1.41 -18.83 17.16
C GLU A 237 1.57 -18.59 15.66
N GLU A 238 0.45 -18.45 14.93
CA GLU A 238 0.45 -18.15 13.50
C GLU A 238 1.03 -16.76 13.21
N ILE A 239 0.73 -15.76 14.04
CA ILE A 239 1.29 -14.40 13.94
C ILE A 239 2.81 -14.45 14.09
N THR A 240 3.30 -15.19 15.09
CA THR A 240 4.74 -15.35 15.34
C THR A 240 5.40 -16.04 14.14
N ALA A 241 4.82 -17.14 13.65
CA ALA A 241 5.33 -17.85 12.48
C ALA A 241 5.39 -16.96 11.22
N LEU A 242 4.32 -16.21 10.93
CA LEU A 242 4.26 -15.28 9.80
C LEU A 242 5.19 -14.06 9.95
N GLY A 243 5.54 -13.70 11.19
CA GLY A 243 6.49 -12.65 11.50
C GLY A 243 7.92 -12.99 11.06
N HIS A 244 8.30 -14.26 11.15
CA HIS A 244 9.64 -14.74 10.81
C HIS A 244 9.78 -15.27 9.36
N ASP A 245 8.66 -15.51 8.66
CA ASP A 245 8.66 -16.08 7.31
C ASP A 245 8.00 -15.13 6.28
N PRO A 246 8.80 -14.28 5.59
CA PRO A 246 8.31 -13.41 4.52
C PRO A 246 7.73 -14.17 3.32
N GLU A 247 8.25 -15.37 3.05
CA GLU A 247 7.83 -16.21 1.92
C GLU A 247 6.44 -16.80 2.17
N ALA A 248 6.20 -17.37 3.36
CA ALA A 248 4.87 -17.83 3.76
C ALA A 248 3.85 -16.68 3.76
N ARG A 249 4.26 -15.50 4.24
CA ARG A 249 3.42 -14.30 4.25
C ARG A 249 3.05 -13.85 2.84
N LEU A 250 4.00 -13.83 1.90
CA LEU A 250 3.72 -13.48 0.50
C LEU A 250 2.80 -14.53 -0.17
N ARG A 251 3.06 -15.82 0.03
CA ARG A 251 2.21 -16.90 -0.50
C ARG A 251 0.79 -16.80 0.02
N ARG A 252 0.62 -16.56 1.32
CA ARG A 252 -0.68 -16.32 1.94
C ARG A 252 -1.36 -15.10 1.33
N ALA A 253 -0.65 -13.99 1.20
CA ALA A 253 -1.21 -12.75 0.66
C ALA A 253 -1.72 -12.93 -0.79
N VAL A 254 -0.96 -13.64 -1.63
CA VAL A 254 -1.34 -13.95 -3.01
C VAL A 254 -2.52 -14.93 -3.06
N ALA A 255 -2.54 -15.94 -2.19
CA ALA A 255 -3.65 -16.88 -2.08
C ALA A 255 -4.96 -16.19 -1.65
N ALA A 256 -4.87 -15.31 -0.64
CA ALA A 256 -6.02 -14.61 -0.05
C ALA A 256 -6.61 -13.56 -0.98
N ALA A 257 -5.78 -12.83 -1.74
CA ALA A 257 -6.25 -11.67 -2.50
C ALA A 257 -7.10 -12.07 -3.72
N HIS A 258 -6.71 -13.12 -4.48
CA HIS A 258 -7.30 -13.45 -5.79
C HIS A 258 -7.32 -14.95 -6.13
N GLY A 259 -7.49 -15.83 -5.13
CA GLY A 259 -7.50 -17.28 -5.38
C GLY A 259 -6.18 -17.82 -5.95
N GLY A 260 -5.07 -17.15 -5.62
CA GLY A 260 -3.73 -17.47 -6.11
C GLY A 260 -3.24 -16.64 -7.30
N ASP A 261 -4.03 -15.72 -7.86
CA ASP A 261 -3.54 -14.84 -8.93
C ASP A 261 -2.75 -13.65 -8.36
N TRP A 262 -1.43 -13.69 -8.55
CA TRP A 262 -0.52 -12.61 -8.14
C TRP A 262 -0.84 -11.27 -8.80
N ARG A 263 -1.49 -11.26 -9.98
CA ARG A 263 -1.80 -10.01 -10.70
C ARG A 263 -2.73 -9.13 -9.89
N GLY A 264 -3.74 -9.73 -9.26
CA GLY A 264 -4.66 -8.94 -8.47
C GLY A 264 -4.02 -8.44 -7.16
N PHE A 265 -3.07 -9.19 -6.57
CA PHE A 265 -2.29 -8.70 -5.41
C PHE A 265 -1.46 -7.47 -5.80
N LEU A 266 -0.77 -7.53 -6.94
CA LEU A 266 -0.04 -6.38 -7.48
C LEU A 266 -1.00 -5.23 -7.88
N GLY A 267 -2.19 -5.56 -8.39
CA GLY A 267 -3.24 -4.59 -8.67
C GLY A 267 -3.72 -3.83 -7.43
N CYS A 268 -3.85 -4.50 -6.28
CA CYS A 268 -4.15 -3.84 -5.01
C CYS A 268 -3.03 -2.89 -4.59
N ASN A 269 -1.77 -3.29 -4.72
CA ASN A 269 -0.60 -2.42 -4.47
C ASN A 269 -0.60 -1.18 -5.38
N GLN A 270 -0.91 -1.36 -6.67
CA GLN A 270 -1.03 -0.27 -7.65
C GLN A 270 -2.17 0.69 -7.32
N THR A 271 -3.36 0.16 -7.00
CA THR A 271 -4.53 0.94 -6.57
C THR A 271 -4.19 1.76 -5.33
N ALA A 272 -3.55 1.14 -4.34
CA ALA A 272 -3.12 1.81 -3.12
C ALA A 272 -2.12 2.95 -3.43
N PHE A 273 -1.17 2.71 -4.34
CA PHE A 273 -0.22 3.74 -4.75
C PHE A 273 -0.92 4.97 -5.36
N VAL A 274 -1.80 4.78 -6.34
CA VAL A 274 -2.45 5.90 -7.02
C VAL A 274 -3.41 6.66 -6.11
N LEU A 275 -4.10 5.97 -5.19
CA LEU A 275 -5.01 6.61 -4.24
C LEU A 275 -4.27 7.41 -3.17
N PHE A 276 -3.13 6.92 -2.65
CA PHE A 276 -2.35 7.75 -1.75
C PHE A 276 -1.74 8.94 -2.51
N LEU A 277 -1.22 8.73 -3.72
CA LEU A 277 -0.51 9.77 -4.45
C LEU A 277 -1.43 10.93 -4.84
N LEU A 278 -2.67 10.62 -5.22
CA LEU A 278 -3.58 11.60 -5.82
C LEU A 278 -4.61 12.14 -4.82
N LEU A 279 -5.03 11.33 -3.85
CA LEU A 279 -6.01 11.74 -2.83
C LEU A 279 -5.38 11.96 -1.45
N GLY A 280 -4.12 11.61 -1.22
CA GLY A 280 -3.55 11.63 0.13
C GLY A 280 -4.19 10.59 1.07
N SER A 281 -4.70 9.49 0.51
CA SER A 281 -5.36 8.45 1.31
C SER A 281 -4.37 7.70 2.21
N GLU A 282 -4.54 7.83 3.53
CA GLU A 282 -3.69 7.16 4.51
C GLU A 282 -3.88 5.63 4.55
N PRO A 283 -5.12 5.08 4.50
CA PRO A 283 -5.29 3.62 4.38
C PRO A 283 -4.58 3.05 3.15
N ALA A 284 -4.60 3.80 2.04
CA ALA A 284 -3.88 3.43 0.82
C ALA A 284 -2.36 3.52 1.01
N LEU A 285 -1.85 4.55 1.68
CA LEU A 285 -0.43 4.67 2.01
C LEU A 285 0.04 3.49 2.88
N ALA A 286 -0.68 3.16 3.96
CA ALA A 286 -0.34 2.07 4.85
C ALA A 286 -0.34 0.73 4.13
N HIS A 287 -1.36 0.45 3.31
CA HIS A 287 -1.41 -0.78 2.51
C HIS A 287 -0.26 -0.85 1.49
N TRP A 288 0.04 0.25 0.80
CA TRP A 288 1.15 0.31 -0.15
C TRP A 288 2.50 0.09 0.55
N LYS A 289 2.75 0.71 1.70
CA LYS A 289 3.98 0.47 2.50
C LYS A 289 4.10 -1.02 2.89
N ALA A 290 3.03 -1.60 3.44
CA ALA A 290 3.02 -2.99 3.90
C ALA A 290 3.24 -4.00 2.76
N THR A 291 2.54 -3.85 1.65
CA THR A 291 2.67 -4.77 0.49
C THR A 291 4.01 -4.62 -0.22
N THR A 292 4.53 -3.39 -0.34
CA THR A 292 5.85 -3.12 -0.93
C THR A 292 6.96 -3.71 -0.06
N ALA A 293 6.92 -3.47 1.25
CA ALA A 293 7.88 -4.06 2.19
C ALA A 293 7.86 -5.59 2.12
N LEU A 294 6.68 -6.22 2.09
CA LEU A 294 6.56 -7.67 1.96
C LEU A 294 7.20 -8.20 0.67
N LEU A 295 6.97 -7.56 -0.48
CA LEU A 295 7.58 -7.96 -1.75
C LEU A 295 9.10 -7.82 -1.72
N CYS A 296 9.60 -6.74 -1.09
CA CYS A 296 11.03 -6.52 -0.94
C CYS A 296 11.69 -7.52 0.02
N ASP A 297 11.10 -7.77 1.18
CA ASP A 297 11.61 -8.72 2.20
C ASP A 297 11.65 -10.15 1.65
N ALA A 298 10.61 -10.55 0.90
CA ALA A 298 10.50 -11.90 0.35
C ALA A 298 11.34 -12.13 -0.91
N ALA A 299 12.07 -11.11 -1.42
CA ALA A 299 12.74 -11.16 -2.71
C ALA A 299 13.75 -12.32 -2.83
N VAL A 300 14.53 -12.59 -1.78
CA VAL A 300 15.52 -13.69 -1.76
C VAL A 300 14.85 -15.03 -2.11
N SER A 301 13.80 -15.40 -1.39
CA SER A 301 13.16 -16.72 -1.52
C SER A 301 12.13 -16.79 -2.66
N CYS A 302 11.47 -15.67 -2.97
CA CYS A 302 10.31 -15.67 -3.88
C CYS A 302 10.62 -15.18 -5.29
N ALA A 303 11.75 -14.49 -5.54
CA ALA A 303 12.02 -13.93 -6.87
C ALA A 303 12.10 -14.99 -7.98
N ALA A 304 12.62 -16.18 -7.68
CA ALA A 304 12.67 -17.29 -8.63
C ALA A 304 11.28 -17.95 -8.80
N ALA A 305 10.64 -18.30 -7.69
CA ALA A 305 9.33 -18.99 -7.69
C ALA A 305 8.19 -18.14 -8.28
N PHE A 306 8.26 -16.82 -8.06
CA PHE A 306 7.29 -15.83 -8.52
C PHE A 306 7.92 -14.86 -9.53
N ALA A 307 8.76 -15.35 -10.45
CA ALA A 307 9.47 -14.50 -11.42
C ALA A 307 8.56 -13.53 -12.21
N PRO A 308 7.37 -13.93 -12.71
CA PRO A 308 6.47 -12.99 -13.40
C PRO A 308 5.95 -11.86 -12.51
N LEU A 309 5.71 -12.14 -11.22
CA LEU A 309 5.30 -11.13 -10.24
C LEU A 309 6.43 -10.13 -10.00
N TYR A 310 7.66 -10.60 -9.77
CA TYR A 310 8.80 -9.71 -9.52
C TYR A 310 9.20 -8.90 -10.75
N GLU A 311 9.07 -9.47 -11.95
CA GLU A 311 9.25 -8.72 -13.19
C GLU A 311 8.23 -7.56 -13.28
N ALA A 312 6.95 -7.86 -13.07
CA ALA A 312 5.89 -6.84 -13.10
C ALA A 312 6.03 -5.82 -11.97
N PHE A 313 6.34 -6.28 -10.75
CA PHE A 313 6.53 -5.45 -9.57
C PHE A 313 7.70 -4.48 -9.76
N THR A 314 8.87 -4.95 -10.20
CA THR A 314 10.03 -4.04 -10.40
C THR A 314 9.77 -2.98 -11.47
N ALA A 315 9.01 -3.28 -12.52
CA ALA A 315 8.57 -2.29 -13.50
C ALA A 315 7.57 -1.29 -12.91
N SER A 316 6.56 -1.77 -12.18
CA SER A 316 5.57 -0.94 -11.49
C SER A 316 6.25 -0.04 -10.45
N PHE A 317 7.13 -0.60 -9.62
CA PHE A 317 7.83 0.10 -8.56
C PHE A 317 8.75 1.19 -9.10
N ALA A 318 9.46 0.93 -10.21
CA ALA A 318 10.23 1.99 -10.89
C ALA A 318 9.33 3.16 -11.34
N ALA A 319 8.15 2.89 -11.90
CA ALA A 319 7.19 3.93 -12.29
C ALA A 319 6.60 4.67 -11.08
N GLN A 320 6.33 3.95 -9.99
CA GLN A 320 5.87 4.51 -8.73
C GLN A 320 6.91 5.45 -8.12
N LEU A 321 8.17 5.02 -8.04
CA LEU A 321 9.25 5.83 -7.49
C LEU A 321 9.56 7.04 -8.38
N ASP A 322 9.44 6.92 -9.71
CA ASP A 322 9.49 8.08 -10.61
C ASP A 322 8.45 9.14 -10.23
N ARG A 323 7.28 8.69 -9.73
CA ARG A 323 6.22 9.57 -9.26
C ARG A 323 6.28 10.03 -7.82
N ALA A 324 6.95 9.29 -6.95
CA ALA A 324 7.15 9.66 -5.56
C ALA A 324 7.87 11.01 -5.42
N ALA A 325 7.43 11.78 -4.42
CA ALA A 325 8.10 13.00 -3.96
C ALA A 325 9.43 12.65 -3.27
N GLU A 326 10.39 13.58 -3.30
CA GLU A 326 11.69 13.41 -2.62
C GLU A 326 11.54 13.29 -1.10
N THR A 327 10.54 13.94 -0.52
CA THR A 327 10.18 13.85 0.90
C THR A 327 9.80 12.44 1.36
N LEU A 328 9.41 11.56 0.42
CA LEU A 328 9.11 10.16 0.76
C LEU A 328 10.36 9.38 1.16
N PHE A 329 11.56 9.89 0.87
CA PHE A 329 12.86 9.30 1.19
C PHE A 329 13.56 9.96 2.38
N GLU A 330 13.00 11.03 2.93
CA GLU A 330 13.51 11.69 4.12
C GLU A 330 13.17 10.86 5.36
N ASP A 331 14.10 10.75 6.31
CA ASP A 331 13.83 10.13 7.60
C ASP A 331 12.81 11.02 8.33
N GLU A 332 11.72 10.45 8.87
CA GLU A 332 10.72 11.24 9.59
C GLU A 332 11.36 11.85 10.85
N ASP A 333 11.71 13.14 10.79
CA ASP A 333 12.28 13.90 11.91
C ASP A 333 11.23 14.08 13.02
N LEU A 334 11.10 13.07 13.88
CA LEU A 334 10.23 13.08 15.06
C LEU A 334 10.62 14.17 16.09
N SER A 335 11.70 14.94 15.86
CA SER A 335 12.11 16.06 16.71
C SER A 335 11.27 17.32 16.56
N ALA A 336 10.39 17.42 15.55
CA ALA A 336 9.61 18.64 15.28
C ALA A 336 8.33 18.80 16.13
N PHE A 337 7.92 17.79 16.90
CA PHE A 337 6.79 17.88 17.82
C PHE A 337 7.27 18.17 19.25
N PRO A 338 6.98 19.34 19.84
CA PRO A 338 7.25 19.57 21.24
C PRO A 338 6.20 18.82 22.07
N SER A 339 6.43 17.53 22.35
CA SER A 339 5.61 16.80 23.33
C SER A 339 6.17 17.00 24.74
N GLU A 340 5.38 17.68 25.57
CA GLU A 340 5.54 17.62 27.01
C GLU A 340 5.38 16.16 27.47
N LYS A 341 6.28 15.74 28.37
CA LYS A 341 6.36 14.43 29.06
C LYS A 341 6.97 13.28 28.25
N LYS A 342 8.32 13.28 28.23
CA LYS A 342 9.12 12.06 28.17
C LYS A 342 8.82 11.17 29.38
N SER A 343 8.20 10.00 29.17
CA SER A 343 8.44 8.84 30.03
C SER A 343 9.66 8.10 29.48
N ALA A 344 10.69 8.01 30.30
CA ALA A 344 12.03 7.52 29.96
C ALA A 344 12.12 5.98 29.92
N ALA A 345 11.23 5.31 29.17
CA ALA A 345 11.18 3.84 29.10
C ALA A 345 11.07 3.28 27.68
N ALA A 346 11.54 4.01 26.66
CA ALA A 346 11.54 3.53 25.27
C ALA A 346 12.77 4.03 24.50
N SER A 347 13.96 4.01 25.14
CA SER A 347 15.21 4.43 24.48
C SER A 347 16.13 3.30 24.02
N ASP A 348 15.79 2.03 24.27
CA ASP A 348 16.68 0.89 23.98
C ASP A 348 16.16 -0.05 22.89
N ALA A 349 15.58 0.52 21.82
CA ALA A 349 15.53 -0.16 20.53
C ALA A 349 16.50 0.54 19.58
N SER A 350 17.57 -0.15 19.18
CA SER A 350 18.66 0.30 18.30
C SER A 350 18.24 0.55 16.83
N GLY A 351 17.05 1.09 16.61
CA GLY A 351 16.53 1.52 15.30
C GLY A 351 16.37 3.03 15.24
N GLY A 352 17.47 3.77 15.03
CA GLY A 352 17.36 5.15 14.53
C GLY A 352 16.50 5.13 13.27
N GLY A 353 15.44 5.95 13.23
CA GLY A 353 14.34 5.90 12.27
C GLY A 353 14.79 5.93 10.81
N GLN A 354 15.15 4.77 10.27
CA GLN A 354 15.48 4.62 8.86
C GLN A 354 14.20 4.61 8.05
N ASN A 355 14.16 5.47 7.04
CA ASN A 355 13.07 5.52 6.07
C ASN A 355 12.78 4.12 5.48
N PHE A 356 11.50 3.72 5.52
CA PHE A 356 11.09 2.37 5.10
C PHE A 356 11.47 2.04 3.66
N LEU A 357 11.52 3.03 2.74
CA LEU A 357 11.91 2.81 1.34
C LEU A 357 13.38 2.46 1.20
N ARG A 358 14.25 3.01 2.04
CA ARG A 358 15.68 2.66 2.04
C ARG A 358 15.85 1.20 2.42
N VAL A 359 15.22 0.79 3.53
CA VAL A 359 15.19 -0.60 4.00
C VAL A 359 14.62 -1.54 2.92
N ALA A 360 13.48 -1.18 2.33
CA ALA A 360 12.82 -1.97 1.30
C ALA A 360 13.67 -2.07 0.01
N LEU A 361 14.34 -1.01 -0.41
CA LEU A 361 15.22 -1.03 -1.60
C LEU A 361 16.47 -1.87 -1.36
N VAL A 362 17.07 -1.80 -0.17
CA VAL A 362 18.21 -2.66 0.21
C VAL A 362 17.79 -4.12 0.19
N ALA A 363 16.66 -4.46 0.82
CA ALA A 363 16.12 -5.82 0.85
C ALA A 363 15.81 -6.35 -0.57
N LEU A 364 15.14 -5.55 -1.41
CA LEU A 364 14.81 -5.94 -2.78
C LEU A 364 16.06 -6.17 -3.63
N THR A 365 16.97 -5.19 -3.67
CA THR A 365 18.14 -5.26 -4.56
C THR A 365 19.14 -6.33 -4.12
N GLY A 366 19.31 -6.50 -2.80
CA GLY A 366 20.09 -7.60 -2.22
C GLY A 366 19.44 -8.96 -2.53
N GLY A 367 18.14 -9.10 -2.26
CA GLY A 367 17.45 -10.37 -2.46
C GLY A 367 17.36 -10.80 -3.92
N LEU A 368 17.16 -9.87 -4.85
CA LEU A 368 17.19 -10.18 -6.29
C LEU A 368 18.57 -10.64 -6.77
N ARG A 369 19.65 -10.14 -6.14
CA ARG A 369 21.01 -10.57 -6.47
C ARG A 369 21.29 -11.96 -5.92
N GLU A 370 20.97 -12.20 -4.64
CA GLU A 370 21.16 -13.49 -3.99
C GLU A 370 20.34 -14.60 -4.67
N ALA A 371 19.09 -14.32 -5.04
CA ALA A 371 18.26 -15.26 -5.80
C ALA A 371 18.86 -15.61 -7.17
N LEU A 372 19.52 -14.65 -7.83
CA LEU A 372 20.22 -14.90 -9.10
C LEU A 372 21.48 -15.73 -8.88
N ASP A 373 22.28 -15.40 -7.87
CA ASP A 373 23.53 -16.11 -7.56
C ASP A 373 23.23 -17.57 -7.19
N ALA A 374 22.20 -17.83 -6.37
CA ALA A 374 21.74 -19.18 -6.03
C ALA A 374 21.30 -20.00 -7.26
N LEU A 375 20.67 -19.39 -8.26
CA LEU A 375 20.26 -20.09 -9.49
C LEU A 375 21.43 -20.44 -10.40
N VAL A 376 22.46 -19.58 -10.43
CA VAL A 376 23.71 -19.81 -11.16
C VAL A 376 24.52 -20.94 -10.51
N GLU A 377 24.59 -20.97 -9.17
CA GLU A 377 25.31 -22.01 -8.43
C GLU A 377 24.66 -23.40 -8.56
N ASN A 378 23.33 -23.45 -8.65
CA ASN A 378 22.58 -24.72 -8.76
C ASN A 378 22.54 -25.30 -10.19
N ASP A 379 23.29 -24.73 -11.14
CA ASP A 379 23.40 -25.17 -12.55
C ASP A 379 22.03 -25.50 -13.18
N THR A 380 21.04 -24.65 -12.88
CA THR A 380 19.70 -24.81 -13.46
C THR A 380 19.80 -24.43 -14.95
N ASP A 381 19.69 -25.43 -15.85
CA ASP A 381 19.77 -25.36 -17.32
C ASP A 381 18.85 -24.31 -18.02
N GLY A 382 18.17 -23.47 -17.26
CA GLY A 382 17.39 -22.35 -17.75
C GLY A 382 17.12 -21.33 -16.66
N VAL A 383 18.10 -20.49 -16.34
CA VAL A 383 17.81 -19.23 -15.63
C VAL A 383 16.77 -18.48 -16.47
N SER A 384 15.54 -18.39 -15.94
CA SER A 384 14.44 -17.77 -16.66
C SER A 384 14.82 -16.35 -17.06
N LYS A 385 14.55 -15.99 -18.32
CA LYS A 385 14.75 -14.62 -18.85
C LYS A 385 14.15 -13.55 -17.91
N ALA A 386 13.04 -13.87 -17.26
CA ALA A 386 12.37 -13.00 -16.29
C ALA A 386 13.23 -12.73 -15.06
N VAL A 387 13.96 -13.72 -14.52
CA VAL A 387 14.83 -13.53 -13.35
C VAL A 387 16.04 -12.67 -13.70
N CYS A 388 16.68 -12.93 -14.85
CA CYS A 388 17.76 -12.08 -15.37
C CYS A 388 17.32 -10.63 -15.57
N GLU A 389 16.12 -10.43 -16.14
CA GLU A 389 15.55 -9.10 -16.35
C GLU A 389 15.22 -8.42 -15.02
N THR A 390 14.69 -9.15 -14.05
CA THR A 390 14.39 -8.64 -12.71
C THR A 390 15.66 -8.20 -11.99
N ALA A 391 16.71 -9.01 -12.01
CA ALA A 391 18.01 -8.62 -11.44
C ALA A 391 18.64 -7.43 -12.17
N ARG A 392 18.48 -7.34 -13.50
CA ARG A 392 18.89 -6.15 -14.27
C ARG A 392 18.15 -4.90 -13.81
N ARG A 393 16.83 -4.98 -13.59
CA ARG A 393 16.02 -3.88 -13.07
C ARG A 393 16.40 -3.50 -11.65
N GLY A 394 16.73 -4.46 -10.79
CA GLY A 394 17.28 -4.21 -9.46
C GLY A 394 18.50 -3.29 -9.50
N ARG A 395 19.48 -3.58 -10.37
CA ARG A 395 20.67 -2.72 -10.56
C ARG A 395 20.33 -1.34 -11.13
N LEU A 396 19.29 -1.22 -11.95
CA LEU A 396 18.83 0.07 -12.46
C LEU A 396 18.17 0.89 -11.36
N LEU A 397 17.39 0.25 -10.47
CA LEU A 397 16.78 0.89 -9.31
C LEU A 397 17.84 1.43 -8.35
N GLU A 398 18.93 0.71 -8.09
CA GLU A 398 20.06 1.21 -7.27
C GLU A 398 20.64 2.52 -7.84
N LYS A 399 20.98 2.52 -9.14
CA LYS A 399 21.54 3.70 -9.81
C LYS A 399 20.57 4.87 -9.82
N TRP A 400 19.28 4.56 -10.01
CA TRP A 400 18.24 5.56 -10.07
C TRP A 400 17.95 6.16 -8.69
N ALA A 401 17.96 5.36 -7.62
CA ALA A 401 17.81 5.84 -6.24
C ALA A 401 18.95 6.80 -5.86
N LEU A 402 20.19 6.47 -6.24
CA LEU A 402 21.32 7.37 -6.06
C LEU A 402 21.17 8.66 -6.87
N ALA A 403 20.71 8.57 -8.12
CA ALA A 403 20.60 9.72 -9.01
C ALA A 403 19.45 10.68 -8.60
N LYS A 404 18.30 10.15 -8.16
CA LYS A 404 17.13 10.96 -7.82
C LYS A 404 17.13 11.40 -6.36
N PHE A 405 17.50 10.51 -5.44
CA PHE A 405 17.37 10.74 -4.00
C PHE A 405 18.70 10.87 -3.27
N GLY A 406 19.84 10.66 -3.94
CA GLY A 406 21.15 10.68 -3.29
C GLY A 406 21.39 9.48 -2.35
N VAL A 407 20.55 8.45 -2.41
CA VAL A 407 20.62 7.27 -1.54
C VAL A 407 21.46 6.19 -2.21
N ASP A 408 22.61 5.86 -1.63
CA ASP A 408 23.45 4.75 -2.08
C ASP A 408 23.01 3.43 -1.42
N VAL A 409 22.00 2.81 -2.04
CA VAL A 409 21.44 1.51 -1.62
C VAL A 409 22.51 0.41 -1.59
N ALA A 410 23.51 0.48 -2.48
CA ALA A 410 24.57 -0.52 -2.52
C ALA A 410 25.53 -0.37 -1.33
N ALA A 411 25.89 0.85 -0.96
CA ALA A 411 26.68 1.12 0.23
C ALA A 411 25.93 0.73 1.52
N GLU A 412 24.65 1.09 1.62
CA GLU A 412 23.80 0.73 2.77
C GLU A 412 23.70 -0.79 2.96
N ARG A 413 23.60 -1.53 1.85
CA ARG A 413 23.63 -3.00 1.89
C ARG A 413 24.96 -3.54 2.39
N GLU A 414 26.09 -3.03 1.89
CA GLU A 414 27.42 -3.45 2.35
C GLU A 414 27.60 -3.18 3.85
N ASP A 415 27.10 -2.06 4.34
CA ASP A 415 27.15 -1.73 5.75
C ASP A 415 26.22 -2.61 6.60
N ALA A 416 25.02 -2.93 6.10
CA ALA A 416 24.14 -3.92 6.72
C ALA A 416 24.80 -5.31 6.79
N TRP A 417 25.42 -5.77 5.69
CA TRP A 417 26.15 -7.03 5.64
C TRP A 417 27.31 -7.07 6.64
N LYS A 418 28.11 -6.01 6.72
CA LYS A 418 29.20 -5.89 7.70
C LYS A 418 28.68 -5.94 9.13
N LYS A 419 27.56 -5.27 9.43
CA LYS A 419 26.93 -5.36 10.75
C LYS A 419 26.52 -6.79 11.08
N THR A 420 25.87 -7.50 10.16
CA THR A 420 25.49 -8.90 10.35
C THR A 420 26.71 -9.81 10.55
N LYS A 421 27.79 -9.59 9.79
CA LYS A 421 29.02 -10.40 9.87
C LYS A 421 29.85 -10.11 11.12
N ASN A 422 29.82 -8.89 11.63
CA ASN A 422 30.53 -8.51 12.85
C ASN A 422 29.83 -8.98 14.14
N LYS A 423 28.60 -9.53 14.07
CA LYS A 423 27.94 -10.24 15.17
C LYS A 423 28.55 -11.62 15.44
N ASN A 424 29.88 -11.67 15.58
CA ASN A 424 30.60 -12.88 15.98
C ASN A 424 30.38 -13.24 17.47
N PHE A 425 29.69 -12.38 18.22
CA PHE A 425 29.10 -12.64 19.53
C PHE A 425 27.60 -12.29 19.45
N PRO A 426 26.67 -13.11 19.99
CA PRO A 426 25.26 -13.02 19.58
C PRO A 426 24.46 -11.90 20.24
N PHE A 427 25.06 -11.14 21.17
CA PHE A 427 24.38 -10.16 22.00
C PHE A 427 25.22 -8.88 22.09
N ASP A 428 24.61 -7.72 21.84
CA ASP A 428 25.18 -6.43 22.22
C ASP A 428 24.97 -6.19 23.74
N ASP A 429 25.78 -5.35 24.40
CA ASP A 429 25.64 -5.00 25.83
C ASP A 429 24.27 -4.36 26.20
N ALA A 430 23.44 -4.06 25.19
CA ALA A 430 22.12 -3.45 25.29
C ALA A 430 20.98 -4.32 24.71
N ASP A 431 21.22 -5.59 24.37
CA ASP A 431 20.15 -6.50 23.93
C ASP A 431 19.29 -6.91 25.14
N GLU A 432 18.05 -6.41 25.19
CA GLU A 432 17.06 -6.80 26.23
C GLU A 432 16.72 -8.29 26.21
N ASP A 433 16.89 -8.94 25.05
CA ASP A 433 16.69 -10.38 24.85
C ASP A 433 17.97 -11.21 25.05
N ALA A 434 19.07 -10.59 25.45
CA ALA A 434 20.29 -11.32 25.77
C ALA A 434 20.06 -12.24 26.99
N PRO A 435 20.56 -13.49 26.97
CA PRO A 435 20.54 -14.33 28.14
C PRO A 435 21.31 -13.61 29.24
N VAL A 436 20.64 -13.37 30.37
CA VAL A 436 21.26 -12.76 31.55
C VAL A 436 22.42 -13.65 31.98
N VAL A 437 23.65 -13.20 31.72
CA VAL A 437 24.86 -13.89 32.14
C VAL A 437 25.00 -13.67 33.65
N VAL A 438 24.50 -14.62 34.42
CA VAL A 438 24.74 -14.66 35.86
C VAL A 438 26.12 -15.26 36.07
N GLU A 439 27.13 -14.42 36.28
CA GLU A 439 28.42 -14.89 36.80
C GLU A 439 28.19 -15.45 38.21
N LEU A 440 28.15 -16.78 38.30
CA LEU A 440 28.13 -17.46 39.59
C LEU A 440 29.47 -17.17 40.28
N SER A 441 29.44 -16.66 41.51
CA SER A 441 30.65 -16.46 42.30
C SER A 441 31.41 -17.79 42.34
N GLU A 442 32.71 -17.77 41.99
CA GLU A 442 33.57 -18.94 41.93
C GLU A 442 33.36 -19.86 43.14
N GLY A 443 32.50 -20.86 42.93
CA GLY A 443 32.16 -21.88 43.90
C GLY A 443 32.78 -23.17 43.41
N THR A 444 33.43 -23.89 44.32
CA THR A 444 34.01 -25.21 44.03
C THR A 444 32.89 -26.17 43.61
N TYR A 445 32.70 -26.36 42.31
CA TYR A 445 31.75 -27.36 41.82
C TYR A 445 32.38 -28.75 41.93
N ALA A 446 31.73 -29.62 42.69
CA ALA A 446 32.06 -31.04 42.72
C ALA A 446 31.83 -31.62 41.31
N ARG A 447 32.92 -31.99 40.65
CA ARG A 447 32.89 -32.75 39.40
C ARG A 447 32.38 -34.15 39.73
N MET A 448 31.14 -34.49 39.39
CA MET A 448 30.72 -35.88 39.35
C MET A 448 31.34 -36.52 38.10
N ASP A 449 32.50 -37.15 38.27
CA ASP A 449 33.04 -38.04 37.26
C ASP A 449 32.18 -39.31 37.22
N ILE A 450 31.37 -39.42 36.16
CA ILE A 450 30.77 -40.70 35.76
C ILE A 450 31.87 -41.52 35.10
N SER A 451 32.75 -42.11 35.90
CA SER A 451 33.66 -43.16 35.45
C SER A 451 34.23 -43.99 36.62
N SER A 452 33.40 -44.81 37.25
CA SER A 452 33.81 -46.14 37.73
C SER A 452 32.65 -46.86 38.40
N VAL A 453 32.10 -47.85 37.70
CA VAL A 453 31.41 -48.97 38.33
C VAL A 453 32.50 -49.86 38.94
N SER A 454 32.55 -49.99 40.27
CA SER A 454 33.09 -51.18 40.93
C SER A 454 32.52 -51.32 42.33
N GLU A 455 32.05 -52.53 42.60
CA GLU A 455 31.61 -53.10 43.87
C GLU A 455 32.64 -52.86 44.97
N GLU A 456 32.17 -52.56 46.19
CA GLU A 456 32.58 -53.16 47.47
C GLU A 456 32.00 -52.31 48.62
N ALA A 457 31.78 -52.99 49.73
CA ALA A 457 30.97 -52.57 50.85
C ALA A 457 31.59 -51.46 51.71
N ASP A 458 30.74 -51.01 52.64
CA ASP A 458 31.08 -50.72 54.04
C ASP A 458 31.27 -49.27 54.52
N VAL A 459 30.29 -48.90 55.36
CA VAL A 459 30.41 -48.33 56.71
C VAL A 459 29.86 -46.92 56.92
N PHE A 460 28.75 -46.93 57.66
CA PHE A 460 28.14 -45.84 58.42
C PHE A 460 29.16 -45.09 59.29
N VAL A 461 29.06 -43.75 59.32
CA VAL A 461 29.18 -42.98 60.57
C VAL A 461 28.05 -41.96 60.62
N THR A 462 27.12 -42.21 61.55
CA THR A 462 26.14 -41.26 62.07
C THR A 462 26.82 -40.25 62.97
N GLU A 463 26.50 -38.96 62.81
CA GLU A 463 26.39 -38.06 63.96
C GLU A 463 25.08 -37.27 63.85
N THR A 464 24.25 -37.48 64.86
CA THR A 464 22.97 -36.83 65.13
C THR A 464 23.16 -35.75 66.19
N ALA A 465 22.57 -34.57 66.00
CA ALA A 465 21.91 -33.76 67.03
C ALA A 465 21.13 -32.64 66.29
N GLU A 466 19.80 -32.74 66.20
CA GLU A 466 18.83 -31.98 67.02
C GLU A 466 18.84 -30.47 66.70
N SER A 467 17.75 -29.75 66.44
CA SER A 467 16.30 -29.96 66.59
C SER A 467 15.59 -28.74 65.97
N GLY A 468 14.45 -28.90 65.28
CA GLY A 468 13.63 -27.76 64.85
C GLY A 468 12.67 -28.07 63.68
N GLU A 469 11.62 -28.82 63.96
CA GLU A 469 10.46 -29.12 63.09
C GLU A 469 9.43 -27.94 63.04
N PRO A 470 8.32 -27.99 62.28
CA PRO A 470 8.20 -28.05 60.81
C PRO A 470 7.14 -27.07 60.25
N GLY A 471 7.07 -26.85 58.93
CA GLY A 471 6.14 -25.85 58.36
C GLY A 471 5.74 -26.02 56.89
N ALA A 472 5.45 -27.24 56.47
CA ALA A 472 4.45 -27.70 55.49
C ALA A 472 4.13 -26.92 54.17
N ARG A 473 4.01 -27.75 53.10
CA ARG A 473 3.19 -27.66 51.86
C ARG A 473 3.86 -27.04 50.63
N MET A 474 4.31 -27.80 49.61
CA MET A 474 3.58 -28.65 48.63
C MET A 474 2.36 -27.95 47.99
N GLY A 475 2.44 -27.67 46.68
CA GLY A 475 1.31 -27.23 45.88
C GLY A 475 1.70 -26.95 44.43
N TRP A 476 1.45 -27.94 43.57
CA TRP A 476 1.54 -27.87 42.12
C TRP A 476 0.42 -27.00 41.50
N MET A 477 0.65 -26.58 40.25
CA MET A 477 -0.33 -26.44 39.16
C MET A 477 -1.07 -25.10 38.99
N VAL A 478 -0.74 -24.44 37.87
CA VAL A 478 -1.62 -23.84 36.84
C VAL A 478 -2.74 -22.91 37.30
N GLN A 479 -2.61 -21.64 36.94
CA GLN A 479 -3.47 -21.02 35.92
C GLN A 479 -2.70 -19.98 35.12
#